data_AF-A0A3D5PMZ8-F1
#
_entry.id   AF-A0A3D5PMZ8-F1
#
_cell.length_a   1.000
_cell.length_b   1.000
_cell.length_c   1.000
_cell.angle_alpha   90.00
_cell.angle_beta   90.00
_cell.angle_gamma   90.00
#
_symmetry.space_group_name_H-M   'P 1'
#
loop_
_entity.id
_entity.type
_entity.pdbx_description
1 polymer ?
#
loop_
_entity_poly.entity_id
_entity_poly.type
_entity_poly.pdbx_seq_one_letter_code
_entity_poly.pdbx_strand_id
1 'polypeptide(L)'
;MFLTVLKFTAVSLVITALVALGLILSDRPKNFSDAEDAESLDFESTVALGISDVPPQKGVTMGNGWDMPIRSYGVQGADKPLLILIHGSGWSGLQFNRLANALANDAYVVVPDLRGHGASPERRGDMDYINQMEDDLAALIKAQAREDQKVIVAGHSSGGGLVVRFAGGEHSVLMDEAILLAPFLKYNAPTTRENSGGWAHAMTRRIIGLSMLNTFKITALNHLEIIQFNMPKAAREGKYGHLATLSYTYRLNTGYAPRMDYLKDIAALPNFTLIAGAQDEAFHAEKYEEVMSGASDKGSYHISDGESHLSIVNAASTETLIRGLLK
;
A
#
# COMPACT_ATOMS: atom_id res chain seq x y z
N MET A 1 -37.97 29.58 17.43
CA MET A 1 -37.46 28.19 17.40
C MET A 1 -36.59 27.93 16.18
N PHE A 2 -37.09 28.08 14.96
CA PHE A 2 -36.32 27.83 13.72
C PHE A 2 -35.03 28.66 13.59
N LEU A 3 -35.11 29.98 13.79
CA LEU A 3 -33.93 30.88 13.74
C LEU A 3 -32.88 30.54 14.81
N THR A 4 -33.31 30.08 15.98
CA THR A 4 -32.42 29.68 17.08
C THR A 4 -31.66 28.41 16.72
N VAL A 5 -32.35 27.42 16.14
CA VAL A 5 -31.73 26.17 15.67
C VAL A 5 -30.74 26.47 14.54
N LEU A 6 -31.13 27.28 13.55
CA LEU A 6 -30.24 27.66 12.45
C LEU A 6 -28.98 28.37 12.92
N LYS A 7 -29.11 29.32 13.86
CA LYS A 7 -27.97 30.03 14.45
C LYS A 7 -27.06 29.06 15.21
N PHE A 8 -27.63 28.15 15.99
CA PHE A 8 -26.88 27.15 16.73
C PHE A 8 -26.08 26.25 15.77
N THR A 9 -26.73 25.69 14.75
CA THR A 9 -26.08 24.86 13.73
C THR A 9 -24.95 25.61 13.02
N ALA A 10 -25.17 26.87 12.61
CA ALA A 10 -24.14 27.68 11.96
C ALA A 10 -22.93 27.90 12.88
N VAL A 11 -23.17 28.24 14.15
CA VAL A 11 -22.10 28.41 15.15
C VAL A 11 -21.33 27.11 15.37
N SER A 12 -22.02 25.98 15.52
CA SER A 12 -21.39 24.67 15.66
C SER A 12 -20.51 24.33 14.47
N LEU A 13 -20.97 24.55 13.24
CA LEU A 13 -20.18 24.31 12.03
C LEU A 13 -18.92 25.18 11.97
N VAL A 14 -19.03 26.46 12.34
CA VAL A 14 -17.87 27.37 12.41
C VAL A 14 -16.87 26.90 13.46
N ILE A 15 -17.33 26.53 14.66
CA ILE A 15 -16.46 26.01 15.72
C ILE A 15 -15.75 24.74 15.26
N THR A 16 -16.48 23.79 14.66
CA THR A 16 -15.90 22.55 14.12
C THR A 16 -14.83 22.84 13.07
N ALA A 17 -15.09 23.78 12.15
CA ALA A 17 -14.10 24.19 11.15
C ALA A 17 -12.86 24.84 11.79
N LEU A 18 -13.03 25.72 12.78
CA LEU A 18 -11.92 26.36 13.49
C LEU A 18 -11.07 25.35 14.27
N VAL A 19 -11.70 24.38 14.94
CA VAL A 19 -11.00 23.28 15.63
C VAL A 19 -10.23 22.44 14.62
N ALA A 20 -10.86 22.05 13.51
CA ALA A 20 -10.20 21.28 12.46
C ALA A 20 -8.97 22.00 11.89
N LEU A 21 -9.10 23.30 11.58
CA LEU A 21 -7.99 24.12 11.09
C LEU A 21 -6.88 24.29 12.15
N GLY A 22 -7.25 24.49 13.42
CA GLY A 22 -6.29 24.55 14.53
C GLY A 22 -5.47 23.27 14.66
N LEU A 23 -6.12 22.11 14.60
CA LEU A 23 -5.45 20.81 14.61
C LEU A 23 -4.51 20.64 13.42
N ILE A 24 -4.95 21.02 12.21
CA ILE A 24 -4.14 20.95 10.98
C ILE A 24 -2.89 21.82 11.08
N LEU A 25 -3.01 23.03 11.61
CA LEU A 25 -1.89 23.97 11.70
C LEU A 25 -0.90 23.64 12.82
N SER A 26 -1.34 22.90 13.84
CA SER A 26 -0.58 22.56 15.05
C SER A 26 0.40 21.39 14.89
N ASP A 27 0.36 20.67 13.77
CA ASP A 27 1.12 19.43 13.58
C ASP A 27 1.61 19.40 12.12
N ARG A 28 2.91 19.67 11.96
CA ARG A 28 3.54 19.98 10.69
C ARG A 28 4.66 18.98 10.40
N PRO A 29 5.03 18.79 9.11
CA PRO A 29 6.13 17.93 8.73
C PRO A 29 7.41 18.29 9.48
N LYS A 30 8.15 17.27 9.89
CA LYS A 30 9.47 17.42 10.51
C LYS A 30 10.55 17.38 9.44
N ASN A 31 11.67 18.06 9.71
CA ASN A 31 12.89 17.90 8.95
C ASN A 31 13.64 16.67 9.49
N PHE A 32 13.63 15.57 8.74
CA PHE A 32 14.41 14.37 9.04
C PHE A 32 15.87 14.48 8.60
N SER A 33 16.50 15.65 8.80
CA SER A 33 17.92 15.88 8.43
C SER A 33 18.86 14.93 9.18
N ASP A 34 18.45 14.50 10.37
CA ASP A 34 19.25 13.76 11.33
C ASP A 34 18.45 12.59 11.90
N ALA A 35 17.73 11.85 11.05
CA ALA A 35 17.22 10.54 11.49
C ALA A 35 18.44 9.69 11.89
N GLU A 36 18.80 9.77 13.17
CA GLU A 36 19.66 8.83 13.86
C GLU A 36 19.14 7.42 13.56
N ASP A 37 20.02 6.44 13.69
CA ASP A 37 19.79 5.00 13.52
C ASP A 37 18.74 4.45 14.53
N ALA A 38 17.56 5.07 14.58
CA ALA A 38 16.41 4.62 15.32
C ALA A 38 15.92 3.34 14.68
N GLU A 39 15.60 2.36 15.51
CA GLU A 39 14.99 1.10 15.10
C GLU A 39 13.83 1.39 14.13
N SER A 40 13.98 0.87 12.91
CA SER A 40 13.11 1.06 11.76
C SER A 40 13.20 -0.22 10.92
N LEU A 41 12.60 -0.23 9.73
CA LEU A 41 12.69 -1.40 8.84
C LEU A 41 14.13 -1.63 8.35
N ASP A 42 14.55 -2.90 8.26
CA ASP A 42 15.87 -3.30 7.75
C ASP A 42 15.98 -3.13 6.22
N PHE A 43 16.07 -1.88 5.79
CA PHE A 43 16.32 -1.54 4.39
C PHE A 43 17.77 -1.80 3.97
N GLU A 44 18.71 -1.87 4.90
CA GLU A 44 20.12 -2.06 4.56
C GLU A 44 20.35 -3.41 3.89
N SER A 45 19.79 -4.49 4.46
CA SER A 45 19.85 -5.82 3.85
C SER A 45 19.19 -5.84 2.47
N THR A 46 18.04 -5.18 2.34
CA THR A 46 17.27 -5.07 1.09
C THR A 46 18.06 -4.33 0.00
N VAL A 47 18.68 -3.20 0.33
CA VAL A 47 19.48 -2.39 -0.59
C VAL A 47 20.79 -3.11 -0.94
N ALA A 48 21.42 -3.77 0.03
CA ALA A 48 22.69 -4.49 -0.12
C ALA A 48 22.54 -5.71 -1.05
N LEU A 49 21.40 -6.39 -1.05
CA LEU A 49 21.10 -7.48 -1.99
C LEU A 49 21.17 -7.04 -3.45
N GLY A 50 21.03 -5.74 -3.71
CA GLY A 50 21.10 -5.19 -5.06
C GLY A 50 19.91 -5.62 -5.93
N ILE A 51 19.89 -5.11 -7.16
CA ILE A 51 18.84 -5.40 -8.14
C ILE A 51 19.55 -5.64 -9.48
N SER A 52 19.42 -6.87 -10.00
CA SER A 52 19.94 -7.30 -11.31
C SER A 52 18.80 -7.74 -12.22
N ASP A 53 19.06 -7.91 -13.52
CA ASP A 53 18.12 -8.53 -14.46
C ASP A 53 16.75 -7.84 -14.48
N VAL A 54 16.79 -6.51 -14.47
CA VAL A 54 15.60 -5.65 -14.45
C VAL A 54 15.11 -5.45 -15.87
N PRO A 55 13.88 -5.89 -16.22
CA PRO A 55 13.28 -5.58 -17.50
C PRO A 55 13.11 -4.07 -17.68
N PRO A 56 13.13 -3.56 -18.92
CA PRO A 56 12.87 -2.15 -19.18
C PRO A 56 11.46 -1.79 -18.69
N GLN A 57 11.34 -0.61 -18.11
CA GLN A 57 10.06 -0.04 -17.72
C GLN A 57 9.30 0.41 -18.97
N LYS A 58 7.99 0.12 -19.01
CA LYS A 58 7.08 0.52 -20.09
C LYS A 58 5.91 1.29 -19.52
N GLY A 59 5.37 2.23 -20.29
CA GLY A 59 4.12 2.92 -19.94
C GLY A 59 2.92 2.11 -20.37
N VAL A 60 1.91 2.02 -19.51
CA VAL A 60 0.54 1.61 -19.86
C VAL A 60 -0.34 2.83 -19.74
N THR A 61 -0.88 3.30 -20.87
CA THR A 61 -1.75 4.48 -20.90
C THR A 61 -3.08 4.16 -20.23
N MET A 62 -3.32 4.83 -19.10
CA MET A 62 -4.55 4.73 -18.34
C MET A 62 -5.64 5.62 -18.94
N GLY A 63 -6.91 5.35 -18.61
CA GLY A 63 -8.06 6.08 -19.18
C GLY A 63 -8.07 7.58 -18.90
N ASN A 64 -7.30 8.05 -17.90
CA ASN A 64 -7.10 9.46 -17.57
C ASN A 64 -5.88 10.10 -18.27
N GLY A 65 -5.21 9.37 -19.17
CA GLY A 65 -4.02 9.81 -19.90
C GLY A 65 -2.69 9.68 -19.13
N TRP A 66 -2.70 9.16 -17.89
CA TRP A 66 -1.46 8.84 -17.19
C TRP A 66 -0.82 7.58 -17.77
N ASP A 67 0.45 7.65 -18.14
CA ASP A 67 1.24 6.47 -18.51
C ASP A 67 1.80 5.82 -17.24
N MET A 68 1.08 4.82 -16.72
CA MET A 68 1.54 4.06 -15.55
C MET A 68 2.82 3.32 -15.91
N PRO A 69 3.92 3.53 -15.17
CA PRO A 69 5.13 2.78 -15.40
C PRO A 69 5.01 1.36 -14.83
N ILE A 70 5.23 0.36 -15.67
CA ILE A 70 5.23 -1.04 -15.28
C ILE A 70 6.50 -1.76 -15.72
N ARG A 71 6.82 -2.85 -15.04
CA ARG A 71 7.72 -3.90 -15.53
C ARG A 71 6.94 -5.18 -15.71
N SER A 72 7.26 -5.92 -16.76
CA SER A 72 6.64 -7.21 -17.04
C SER A 72 7.70 -8.30 -17.07
N TYR A 73 7.39 -9.45 -16.47
CA TYR A 73 8.26 -10.61 -16.42
C TYR A 73 7.51 -11.82 -16.96
N GLY A 74 8.23 -12.68 -17.70
CA GLY A 74 7.63 -13.80 -18.41
C GLY A 74 6.91 -13.40 -19.70
N VAL A 75 6.40 -14.41 -20.39
CA VAL A 75 5.64 -14.25 -21.65
C VAL A 75 4.16 -14.39 -21.34
N GLN A 76 3.36 -13.46 -21.82
CA GLN A 76 1.90 -13.53 -21.75
C GLN A 76 1.42 -14.73 -22.59
N GLY A 77 0.92 -15.76 -21.93
CA GLY A 77 0.39 -16.99 -22.54
C GLY A 77 -1.06 -17.20 -22.13
N ALA A 78 -1.83 -17.94 -22.94
CA ALA A 78 -3.22 -18.25 -22.63
C ALA A 78 -3.36 -19.10 -21.37
N ASP A 79 -2.38 -19.96 -21.09
CA ASP A 79 -2.44 -20.93 -19.98
C ASP A 79 -1.77 -20.43 -18.69
N LYS A 80 -1.34 -19.16 -18.63
CA LYS A 80 -0.65 -18.61 -17.47
C LYS A 80 -1.53 -17.58 -16.75
N PRO A 81 -1.63 -17.61 -15.41
CA PRO A 81 -2.31 -16.54 -14.68
C PRO A 81 -1.58 -15.20 -14.87
N LEU A 82 -2.34 -14.11 -14.80
CA LEU A 82 -1.80 -12.76 -14.62
C LEU A 82 -1.54 -12.57 -13.13
N LEU A 83 -0.29 -12.27 -12.77
CA LEU A 83 0.10 -11.94 -11.40
C LEU A 83 0.52 -10.47 -11.33
N ILE A 84 -0.22 -9.66 -10.58
CA ILE A 84 0.14 -8.26 -10.34
C ILE A 84 0.77 -8.11 -8.95
N LEU A 85 1.96 -7.51 -8.85
CA LEU A 85 2.68 -7.35 -7.57
C LEU A 85 2.73 -5.87 -7.15
N ILE A 86 2.03 -5.53 -6.06
CA ILE A 86 1.87 -4.17 -5.56
C ILE A 86 2.85 -3.88 -4.42
N HIS A 87 3.75 -2.91 -4.64
CA HIS A 87 4.84 -2.60 -3.71
C HIS A 87 4.37 -2.04 -2.36
N GLY A 88 5.26 -1.98 -1.37
CA GLY A 88 4.99 -1.41 -0.06
C GLY A 88 5.06 0.12 -0.04
N SER A 89 4.97 0.70 1.17
CA SER A 89 5.05 2.14 1.32
C SER A 89 6.45 2.69 1.01
N GLY A 90 6.52 3.84 0.35
CA GLY A 90 7.75 4.60 0.18
C GLY A 90 8.72 4.06 -0.86
N TRP A 91 8.40 2.94 -1.50
CA TRP A 91 9.25 2.27 -2.48
C TRP A 91 8.65 2.25 -3.89
N SER A 92 9.08 1.33 -4.73
CA SER A 92 8.61 1.15 -6.10
C SER A 92 8.45 -0.33 -6.43
N GLY A 93 7.93 -0.63 -7.63
CA GLY A 93 7.75 -1.98 -8.12
C GLY A 93 9.05 -2.81 -8.13
N LEU A 94 10.22 -2.16 -8.18
CA LEU A 94 11.50 -2.86 -8.09
C LEU A 94 11.69 -3.71 -6.83
N GLN A 95 10.89 -3.48 -5.78
CA GLN A 95 10.79 -4.36 -4.61
C GLN A 95 10.69 -5.84 -4.99
N PHE A 96 9.93 -6.14 -6.04
CA PHE A 96 9.58 -7.50 -6.45
C PHE A 96 10.46 -8.05 -7.54
N ASN A 97 11.51 -7.36 -7.97
CA ASN A 97 12.27 -7.75 -9.16
C ASN A 97 12.79 -9.20 -9.08
N ARG A 98 13.29 -9.63 -7.92
CA ARG A 98 13.81 -10.99 -7.72
C ARG A 98 12.68 -12.03 -7.72
N LEU A 99 11.64 -11.81 -6.93
CA LEU A 99 10.46 -12.69 -6.89
C LEU A 99 9.80 -12.81 -8.27
N ALA A 100 9.61 -11.70 -8.99
CA ALA A 100 9.00 -11.67 -10.31
C ALA A 100 9.83 -12.43 -11.35
N ASN A 101 11.16 -12.31 -11.32
CA ASN A 101 12.05 -13.11 -12.16
C ASN A 101 11.92 -14.61 -11.86
N ALA A 102 11.84 -15.00 -10.58
CA ALA A 102 11.71 -16.40 -10.19
C ALA A 102 10.38 -17.03 -10.65
N LEU A 103 9.30 -16.24 -10.70
CA LEU A 103 7.96 -16.67 -11.08
C LEU A 103 7.63 -16.48 -12.58
N ALA A 104 8.54 -15.90 -13.36
CA ALA A 104 8.32 -15.55 -14.78
C ALA A 104 7.98 -16.76 -15.70
N ASN A 105 8.32 -17.97 -15.26
CA ASN A 105 7.99 -19.19 -15.99
C ASN A 105 6.59 -19.72 -15.68
N ASP A 106 6.02 -19.38 -14.53
CA ASP A 106 4.73 -19.90 -14.05
C ASP A 106 3.59 -18.90 -14.28
N ALA A 107 3.87 -17.60 -14.28
CA ALA A 107 2.89 -16.55 -14.49
C ALA A 107 3.37 -15.49 -15.49
N TYR A 108 2.43 -14.71 -16.02
CA TYR A 108 2.76 -13.40 -16.58
C TYR A 108 2.72 -12.38 -15.43
N VAL A 109 3.89 -11.90 -15.02
CA VAL A 109 4.01 -11.04 -13.83
C VAL A 109 4.09 -9.58 -14.27
N VAL A 110 3.22 -8.74 -13.72
CA VAL A 110 3.19 -7.29 -13.93
C VAL A 110 3.45 -6.58 -12.63
N VAL A 111 4.41 -5.66 -12.64
CA VAL A 111 4.87 -4.96 -11.45
C VAL A 111 4.82 -3.45 -11.70
N PRO A 112 3.75 -2.76 -11.24
CA PRO A 112 3.60 -1.32 -11.43
C PRO A 112 4.43 -0.51 -10.42
N ASP A 113 4.83 0.69 -10.84
CA ASP A 113 5.13 1.80 -9.94
C ASP A 113 3.83 2.59 -9.74
N LEU A 114 3.29 2.60 -8.51
CA LEU A 114 2.02 3.27 -8.23
C LEU A 114 2.13 4.80 -8.35
N ARG A 115 0.98 5.47 -8.47
CA ARG A 115 0.90 6.94 -8.42
C ARG A 115 1.64 7.49 -7.19
N GLY A 116 2.37 8.57 -7.40
CA GLY A 116 3.22 9.18 -6.38
C GLY A 116 4.53 8.44 -6.11
N HIS A 117 4.82 7.34 -6.80
CA HIS A 117 6.01 6.51 -6.61
C HIS A 117 6.80 6.29 -7.91
N GLY A 118 7.94 5.61 -7.78
CA GLY A 118 8.84 5.33 -8.90
C GLY A 118 9.89 6.41 -9.14
N ALA A 119 10.56 6.31 -10.28
CA ALA A 119 11.71 7.17 -10.62
C ALA A 119 11.32 8.62 -10.93
N SER A 120 10.15 8.84 -11.51
CA SER A 120 9.70 10.18 -11.95
C SER A 120 8.18 10.32 -11.83
N PRO A 121 7.61 10.24 -10.61
CA PRO A 121 6.19 10.49 -10.41
C PRO A 121 5.84 11.94 -10.74
N GLU A 122 4.65 12.15 -11.30
CA GLU A 122 4.10 13.49 -11.57
C GLU A 122 4.06 14.35 -10.30
N ARG A 123 3.57 13.77 -9.18
CA ARG A 123 3.57 14.37 -7.85
C ARG A 123 4.00 13.32 -6.83
N ARG A 124 5.27 13.33 -6.42
CA ARG A 124 5.82 12.37 -5.45
C ARG A 124 5.03 12.40 -4.14
N GLY A 125 4.62 11.23 -3.65
CA GLY A 125 3.86 11.12 -2.41
C GLY A 125 2.43 11.65 -2.49
N ASP A 126 1.89 11.89 -3.69
CA ASP A 126 0.56 12.46 -3.86
C ASP A 126 -0.23 11.86 -5.03
N MET A 127 -1.54 12.11 -5.04
CA MET A 127 -2.46 11.72 -6.10
C MET A 127 -3.61 12.73 -6.25
N ASP A 128 -4.56 12.55 -7.15
CA ASP A 128 -5.67 13.48 -7.41
C ASP A 128 -6.78 13.35 -6.36
N TYR A 129 -7.19 12.12 -6.03
CA TYR A 129 -8.29 11.83 -5.10
C TYR A 129 -8.13 10.47 -4.41
N ILE A 130 -8.88 10.24 -3.32
CA ILE A 130 -8.69 9.11 -2.39
C ILE A 130 -8.85 7.73 -3.04
N ASN A 131 -9.75 7.53 -4.01
CA ASN A 131 -9.98 6.19 -4.59
C ASN A 131 -9.07 5.89 -5.79
N GLN A 132 -8.19 6.81 -6.16
CA GLN A 132 -7.50 6.75 -7.45
C GLN A 132 -6.62 5.50 -7.62
N MET A 133 -6.01 4.97 -6.57
CA MET A 133 -5.22 3.74 -6.67
C MET A 133 -6.06 2.49 -6.99
N GLU A 134 -7.32 2.45 -6.53
CA GLU A 134 -8.25 1.36 -6.87
C GLU A 134 -8.63 1.45 -8.36
N ASP A 135 -8.89 2.67 -8.84
CA ASP A 135 -9.22 2.92 -10.25
C ASP A 135 -8.03 2.63 -11.17
N ASP A 136 -6.83 3.04 -10.78
CA ASP A 136 -5.58 2.78 -11.50
C ASP A 136 -5.27 1.27 -11.55
N LEU A 137 -5.48 0.53 -10.45
CA LEU A 137 -5.31 -0.93 -10.42
C LEU A 137 -6.35 -1.64 -11.30
N ALA A 138 -7.61 -1.21 -11.25
CA ALA A 138 -8.65 -1.75 -12.12
C ALA A 138 -8.34 -1.53 -13.61
N ALA A 139 -7.84 -0.33 -13.95
CA ALA A 139 -7.42 0.00 -15.31
C ALA A 139 -6.21 -0.85 -15.75
N LEU A 140 -5.24 -1.06 -14.86
CA LEU A 140 -4.10 -1.93 -15.13
C LEU A 140 -4.54 -3.38 -15.39
N ILE A 141 -5.40 -3.95 -14.53
CA ILE A 141 -5.93 -5.31 -14.73
C ILE A 141 -6.59 -5.42 -16.10
N LYS A 142 -7.50 -4.50 -16.43
CA LYS A 142 -8.20 -4.50 -17.73
C LYS A 142 -7.25 -4.36 -18.93
N ALA A 143 -6.14 -3.65 -18.78
CA ALA A 143 -5.16 -3.46 -19.83
C ALA A 143 -4.24 -4.68 -20.03
N GLN A 144 -4.04 -5.50 -19.00
CA GLN A 144 -3.05 -6.59 -19.01
C GLN A 144 -3.69 -7.98 -19.06
N ALA A 145 -4.90 -8.15 -18.53
CA ALA A 145 -5.60 -9.42 -18.51
C ALA A 145 -6.09 -9.79 -19.92
N ARG A 146 -5.99 -11.07 -20.25
CA ARG A 146 -6.67 -11.67 -21.40
C ARG A 146 -8.04 -12.16 -20.98
N GLU A 147 -8.90 -12.39 -21.96
CA GLU A 147 -10.19 -13.06 -21.75
C GLU A 147 -9.97 -14.42 -21.05
N ASP A 148 -10.80 -14.69 -20.04
CA ASP A 148 -10.78 -15.89 -19.18
C ASP A 148 -9.44 -16.17 -18.47
N GLN A 149 -8.53 -15.20 -18.40
CA GLN A 149 -7.27 -15.35 -17.69
C GLN A 149 -7.48 -15.14 -16.18
N LYS A 150 -7.05 -16.11 -15.36
CA LYS A 150 -7.02 -15.96 -13.90
C LYS A 150 -6.17 -14.76 -13.50
N VAL A 151 -6.74 -13.83 -12.74
CA VAL A 151 -6.08 -12.62 -12.22
C VAL A 151 -5.80 -12.79 -10.74
N ILE A 152 -4.52 -12.78 -10.41
CA ILE A 152 -4.01 -12.85 -9.04
C ILE A 152 -3.37 -11.51 -8.72
N VAL A 153 -3.81 -10.87 -7.63
CA VAL A 153 -3.19 -9.63 -7.16
C VAL A 153 -2.51 -9.90 -5.82
N ALA A 154 -1.20 -9.65 -5.80
CA ALA A 154 -0.39 -9.74 -4.60
C ALA A 154 0.06 -8.36 -4.15
N GLY A 155 0.21 -8.16 -2.86
CA GLY A 155 0.73 -6.90 -2.33
C GLY A 155 1.51 -7.08 -1.04
N HIS A 156 2.55 -6.26 -0.86
CA HIS A 156 3.33 -6.22 0.37
C HIS A 156 3.00 -5.00 1.21
N SER A 157 2.89 -5.15 2.54
CA SER A 157 2.71 -4.03 3.46
C SER A 157 1.53 -3.14 3.05
N SER A 158 1.72 -1.84 2.79
CA SER A 158 0.68 -0.95 2.25
C SER A 158 0.10 -1.43 0.91
N GLY A 159 0.89 -2.08 0.04
CA GLY A 159 0.40 -2.72 -1.16
C GLY A 159 -0.54 -3.89 -0.88
N GLY A 160 -0.26 -4.68 0.17
CA GLY A 160 -1.18 -5.71 0.66
C GLY A 160 -2.47 -5.09 1.22
N GLY A 161 -2.35 -3.95 1.91
CA GLY A 161 -3.48 -3.12 2.31
C GLY A 161 -4.32 -2.63 1.12
N LEU A 162 -3.70 -2.24 0.02
CA LEU A 162 -4.42 -1.86 -1.20
C LEU A 162 -5.18 -3.04 -1.80
N VAL A 163 -4.60 -4.25 -1.79
CA VAL A 163 -5.31 -5.47 -2.23
C VAL A 163 -6.56 -5.73 -1.38
N VAL A 164 -6.43 -5.63 -0.05
CA VAL A 164 -7.58 -5.74 0.88
C VAL A 164 -8.63 -4.67 0.57
N ARG A 165 -8.20 -3.41 0.42
CA ARG A 165 -9.08 -2.29 0.09
C ARG A 165 -9.83 -2.50 -1.23
N PHE A 166 -9.12 -2.96 -2.25
CA PHE A 166 -9.64 -3.22 -3.60
C PHE A 166 -10.73 -4.30 -3.57
N ALA A 167 -10.56 -5.35 -2.76
CA ALA A 167 -11.57 -6.37 -2.56
C ALA A 167 -12.88 -5.83 -1.97
N GLY A 168 -12.79 -4.87 -1.05
CA GLY A 168 -13.97 -4.15 -0.51
C GLY A 168 -14.53 -3.06 -1.42
N GLY A 169 -13.87 -2.79 -2.57
CA GLY A 169 -14.18 -1.71 -3.49
C GLY A 169 -15.10 -2.10 -4.66
N GLU A 170 -15.35 -1.14 -5.56
CA GLU A 170 -16.26 -1.31 -6.71
C GLU A 170 -15.72 -2.24 -7.80
N HIS A 171 -14.39 -2.44 -7.84
CA HIS A 171 -13.70 -3.20 -8.88
C HIS A 171 -13.30 -4.62 -8.44
N SER A 172 -13.80 -5.09 -7.29
CA SER A 172 -13.39 -6.35 -6.66
C SER A 172 -13.54 -7.58 -7.54
N VAL A 173 -14.51 -7.58 -8.45
CA VAL A 173 -14.77 -8.66 -9.44
C VAL A 173 -13.63 -8.89 -10.43
N LEU A 174 -12.64 -8.00 -10.50
CA LEU A 174 -11.47 -8.12 -11.39
C LEU A 174 -10.34 -8.96 -10.80
N MET A 175 -10.46 -9.41 -9.54
CA MET A 175 -9.45 -10.18 -8.83
C MET A 175 -10.02 -11.55 -8.43
N ASP A 176 -9.44 -12.62 -8.96
CA ASP A 176 -9.87 -13.99 -8.68
C ASP A 176 -9.24 -14.54 -7.39
N GLU A 177 -8.02 -14.10 -7.07
CA GLU A 177 -7.27 -14.56 -5.91
C GLU A 177 -6.33 -13.47 -5.37
N ALA A 178 -6.14 -13.44 -4.05
CA ALA A 178 -5.28 -12.47 -3.39
C ALA A 178 -4.08 -13.13 -2.68
N ILE A 179 -2.91 -12.49 -2.76
CA ILE A 179 -1.72 -12.90 -1.99
C ILE A 179 -1.24 -11.71 -1.15
N LEU A 180 -1.24 -11.86 0.16
CA LEU A 180 -0.97 -10.77 1.09
C LEU A 180 0.35 -11.00 1.81
N LEU A 181 1.37 -10.21 1.48
CA LEU A 181 2.68 -10.30 2.11
C LEU A 181 2.78 -9.27 3.24
N ALA A 182 2.70 -9.72 4.49
CA ALA A 182 2.70 -8.87 5.69
C ALA A 182 1.83 -7.59 5.51
N PRO A 183 0.51 -7.72 5.24
CA PRO A 183 -0.33 -6.61 4.81
C PRO A 183 -0.59 -5.59 5.92
N PHE A 184 -0.51 -4.31 5.58
CA PHE A 184 -1.01 -3.25 6.47
C PHE A 184 -2.55 -3.27 6.48
N LEU A 185 -3.15 -3.64 7.61
CA LEU A 185 -4.62 -3.69 7.76
C LEU A 185 -5.18 -2.33 8.18
N LYS A 186 -4.76 -1.81 9.33
CA LYS A 186 -5.11 -0.45 9.77
C LYS A 186 -4.26 -0.03 10.96
N TYR A 187 -4.07 1.28 11.16
CA TYR A 187 -3.30 1.81 12.30
C TYR A 187 -3.80 1.33 13.68
N ASN A 188 -5.08 0.97 13.80
CA ASN A 188 -5.71 0.46 15.01
C ASN A 188 -5.97 -1.06 14.97
N ALA A 189 -5.50 -1.76 13.94
CA ALA A 189 -5.61 -3.21 13.88
C ALA A 189 -4.68 -3.84 14.93
N PRO A 190 -5.07 -4.94 15.61
CA PRO A 190 -4.20 -5.61 16.57
C PRO A 190 -2.85 -6.07 16.00
N THR A 191 -2.79 -6.25 14.68
CA THR A 191 -1.59 -6.61 13.92
C THR A 191 -0.59 -5.47 13.78
N THR A 192 -0.97 -4.20 13.98
CA THR A 192 -0.09 -3.05 13.74
C THR A 192 0.63 -2.63 15.01
N ARG A 193 1.97 -2.62 14.99
CA ARG A 193 2.78 -2.06 16.07
C ARG A 193 2.68 -0.54 16.06
N GLU A 194 2.91 0.08 17.20
CA GLU A 194 2.96 1.54 17.31
C GLU A 194 3.95 2.12 16.29
N ASN A 195 3.51 3.11 15.52
CA ASN A 195 4.29 3.75 14.45
C ASN A 195 4.89 2.76 13.43
N SER A 196 4.30 1.56 13.28
CA SER A 196 4.85 0.47 12.47
C SER A 196 6.30 0.13 12.84
N GLY A 197 6.60 0.04 14.14
CA GLY A 197 7.94 -0.27 14.62
C GLY A 197 8.94 0.86 14.40
N GLY A 198 8.49 2.11 14.50
CA GLY A 198 9.34 3.30 14.27
C GLY A 198 9.49 3.70 12.79
N TRP A 199 8.96 2.89 11.86
CA TRP A 199 8.98 3.17 10.42
C TRP A 199 8.25 4.47 10.04
N ALA A 200 7.14 4.78 10.70
CA ALA A 200 6.21 5.81 10.24
C ALA A 200 6.01 6.91 11.29
N HIS A 201 6.17 8.16 10.87
CA HIS A 201 5.82 9.33 11.65
C HIS A 201 4.50 9.92 11.15
N ALA A 202 3.40 9.62 11.85
CA ALA A 202 2.08 10.17 11.54
C ALA A 202 1.84 11.51 12.26
N MET A 203 1.37 12.51 11.51
CA MET A 203 0.91 13.80 12.04
C MET A 203 -0.53 13.67 12.56
N THR A 204 -0.70 12.97 13.69
CA THR A 204 -2.02 12.57 14.22
C THR A 204 -3.01 13.72 14.36
N ARG A 205 -2.60 14.91 14.85
CA ARG A 205 -3.53 16.04 14.98
C ARG A 205 -3.98 16.52 13.61
N ARG A 206 -3.06 16.56 12.64
CA ARG A 206 -3.36 16.93 11.27
C ARG A 206 -4.33 15.95 10.60
N ILE A 207 -4.13 14.65 10.82
CA ILE A 207 -5.02 13.60 10.33
C ILE A 207 -6.43 13.77 10.89
N ILE A 208 -6.57 14.05 12.19
CA ILE A 208 -7.87 14.28 12.83
C ILE A 208 -8.55 15.51 12.21
N GLY A 209 -7.85 16.64 12.11
CA GLY A 209 -8.43 17.86 11.54
C GLY A 209 -8.85 17.69 10.08
N LEU A 210 -8.04 17.00 9.26
CA LEU A 210 -8.41 16.70 7.87
C LEU A 210 -9.60 15.74 7.79
N SER A 211 -9.67 14.74 8.68
CA SER A 211 -10.80 13.82 8.74
C SER A 211 -12.09 14.54 9.12
N MET A 212 -12.03 15.50 10.06
CA MET A 212 -13.17 16.36 10.39
C MET A 212 -13.66 17.14 9.17
N LEU A 213 -12.76 17.72 8.37
CA LEU A 213 -13.12 18.44 7.15
C LEU A 213 -13.74 17.50 6.08
N ASN A 214 -13.18 16.29 5.92
CA ASN A 214 -13.69 15.31 4.96
C ASN A 214 -15.08 14.77 5.33
N THR A 215 -15.44 14.69 6.62
CA THR A 215 -16.81 14.39 7.06
C THR A 215 -17.84 15.35 6.46
N PHE A 216 -17.46 16.61 6.21
CA PHE A 216 -18.28 17.63 5.55
C PHE A 216 -17.95 17.81 4.06
N LYS A 217 -17.25 16.86 3.44
CA LYS A 217 -16.81 16.91 2.03
C LYS A 217 -15.92 18.10 1.67
N ILE A 218 -15.25 18.70 2.66
CA ILE A 218 -14.27 19.76 2.45
C ILE A 218 -12.92 19.10 2.16
N THR A 219 -12.59 18.94 0.87
CA THR A 219 -11.42 18.17 0.41
C THR A 219 -10.24 19.04 -0.05
N ALA A 220 -10.39 20.36 -0.05
CA ALA A 220 -9.38 21.31 -0.55
C ALA A 220 -8.00 21.15 0.10
N LEU A 221 -7.95 20.64 1.33
CA LEU A 221 -6.72 20.42 2.11
C LEU A 221 -6.19 18.98 2.05
N ASN A 222 -6.76 18.09 1.22
CA ASN A 222 -6.32 16.69 1.13
C ASN A 222 -4.93 16.51 0.51
N HIS A 223 -4.38 17.58 -0.09
CA HIS A 223 -3.02 17.65 -0.61
C HIS A 223 -1.95 17.81 0.48
N LEU A 224 -2.36 18.01 1.73
CA LEU A 224 -1.42 18.21 2.83
C LEU A 224 -0.78 16.89 3.25
N GLU A 225 0.54 16.91 3.43
CA GLU A 225 1.33 15.80 3.97
C GLU A 225 0.87 15.41 5.38
N ILE A 226 0.71 14.11 5.66
CA ILE A 226 0.25 13.63 6.98
C ILE A 226 1.09 12.50 7.58
N ILE A 227 2.00 11.92 6.80
CA ILE A 227 2.86 10.84 7.26
C ILE A 227 4.21 10.95 6.56
N GLN A 228 5.27 10.69 7.31
CA GLN A 228 6.65 10.68 6.84
C GLN A 228 7.29 9.34 7.21
N PHE A 229 8.21 8.85 6.38
CA PHE A 229 8.86 7.55 6.58
C PHE A 229 10.28 7.72 7.08
N ASN A 230 10.63 6.97 8.11
CA ASN A 230 11.98 6.90 8.67
C ASN A 230 12.87 5.99 7.82
N MET A 231 13.04 6.37 6.55
CA MET A 231 13.86 5.63 5.60
C MET A 231 15.34 5.95 5.83
N PRO A 232 16.21 4.92 5.99
CA PRO A 232 17.61 5.14 6.31
C PRO A 232 18.34 5.87 5.18
N LYS A 233 19.38 6.62 5.55
CA LYS A 233 20.16 7.44 4.62
C LYS A 233 20.71 6.62 3.45
N ALA A 234 21.17 5.39 3.70
CA ALA A 234 21.64 4.48 2.66
C ALA A 234 20.59 4.19 1.57
N ALA A 235 19.32 4.05 1.95
CA ALA A 235 18.23 3.85 1.01
C ALA A 235 17.82 5.15 0.31
N ARG A 236 17.85 6.29 1.01
CA ARG A 236 17.45 7.62 0.47
C ARG A 236 18.48 8.25 -0.46
N GLU A 237 19.76 8.09 -0.17
CA GLU A 237 20.86 8.76 -0.87
C GLU A 237 21.73 7.78 -1.69
N GLY A 238 21.51 6.47 -1.52
CA GLY A 238 22.18 5.44 -2.29
C GLY A 238 21.70 5.35 -3.74
N LYS A 239 22.15 4.29 -4.44
CA LYS A 239 21.90 4.05 -5.87
C LYS A 239 20.40 4.12 -6.25
N TYR A 240 19.52 3.70 -5.35
CA TYR A 240 18.07 3.64 -5.58
C TYR A 240 17.29 4.78 -4.90
N GLY A 241 17.97 5.76 -4.33
CA GLY A 241 17.34 6.86 -3.59
C GLY A 241 16.34 7.70 -4.39
N HIS A 242 16.55 7.82 -5.70
CA HIS A 242 15.62 8.50 -6.60
C HIS A 242 14.24 7.81 -6.73
N LEU A 243 14.10 6.57 -6.25
CA LEU A 243 12.82 5.84 -6.19
C LEU A 243 12.06 6.11 -4.90
N ALA A 244 12.77 6.55 -3.86
CA ALA A 244 12.21 6.69 -2.52
C ALA A 244 11.13 7.78 -2.47
N THR A 245 10.01 7.44 -1.84
CA THR A 245 8.93 8.37 -1.51
C THR A 245 8.86 8.49 0.00
N LEU A 246 9.23 9.65 0.53
CA LEU A 246 9.52 9.81 1.96
C LEU A 246 8.33 10.29 2.79
N SER A 247 7.23 10.65 2.13
CA SER A 247 6.03 11.14 2.78
C SER A 247 4.82 10.99 1.89
N TYR A 248 3.64 10.99 2.51
CA TYR A 248 2.36 10.98 1.79
C TYR A 248 1.43 12.11 2.21
N THR A 249 0.69 12.60 1.22
CA THR A 249 -0.49 13.45 1.46
C THR A 249 -1.64 12.66 2.07
N TYR A 250 -2.60 13.39 2.65
CA TYR A 250 -3.82 12.79 3.20
C TYR A 250 -4.54 11.91 2.19
N ARG A 251 -4.77 12.42 0.97
CA ARG A 251 -5.45 11.61 -0.05
C ARG A 251 -4.68 10.35 -0.41
N LEU A 252 -3.37 10.44 -0.65
CA LEU A 252 -2.57 9.25 -0.99
C LEU A 252 -2.63 8.23 0.14
N ASN A 253 -2.28 8.63 1.36
CA ASN A 253 -2.24 7.72 2.50
C ASN A 253 -3.61 7.08 2.79
N THR A 254 -4.71 7.85 2.67
CA THR A 254 -6.07 7.32 2.86
C THR A 254 -6.49 6.36 1.76
N GLY A 255 -6.06 6.60 0.52
CA GLY A 255 -6.37 5.73 -0.62
C GLY A 255 -5.54 4.48 -0.72
N TYR A 256 -4.35 4.49 -0.11
CA TYR A 256 -3.44 3.34 -0.14
C TYR A 256 -3.72 2.32 0.97
N ALA A 257 -4.40 2.75 2.03
CA ALA A 257 -4.76 1.92 3.17
C ALA A 257 -6.20 1.38 3.07
N PRO A 258 -6.51 0.22 3.69
CA PRO A 258 -7.88 -0.21 3.92
C PRO A 258 -8.74 0.87 4.59
N ARG A 259 -10.05 0.78 4.38
CA ARG A 259 -11.02 1.70 4.96
C ARG A 259 -11.01 1.59 6.49
N MET A 260 -11.70 2.50 7.18
CA MET A 260 -11.77 2.44 8.65
C MET A 260 -12.40 1.14 9.15
N ASP A 261 -13.41 0.65 8.43
CA ASP A 261 -13.97 -0.69 8.62
C ASP A 261 -13.22 -1.70 7.74
N TYR A 262 -11.96 -1.94 8.07
CA TYR A 262 -11.09 -2.84 7.31
C TYR A 262 -11.53 -4.31 7.39
N LEU A 263 -12.31 -4.70 8.42
CA LEU A 263 -12.88 -6.04 8.52
C LEU A 263 -13.91 -6.29 7.41
N LYS A 264 -14.68 -5.27 7.02
CA LYS A 264 -15.56 -5.36 5.85
C LYS A 264 -14.78 -5.54 4.55
N ASP A 265 -13.65 -4.83 4.40
CA ASP A 265 -12.77 -5.02 3.25
C ASP A 265 -12.18 -6.45 3.23
N ILE A 266 -11.78 -7.01 4.39
CA ILE A 266 -11.30 -8.40 4.52
C ILE A 266 -12.39 -9.42 4.18
N ALA A 267 -13.62 -9.24 4.67
CA ALA A 267 -14.73 -10.14 4.39
C ALA A 267 -15.04 -10.27 2.89
N ALA A 268 -14.73 -9.20 2.13
CA ALA A 268 -14.92 -9.13 0.69
C ALA A 268 -13.79 -9.76 -0.13
N LEU A 269 -12.66 -10.15 0.49
CA LEU A 269 -11.60 -10.87 -0.21
C LEU A 269 -12.13 -12.15 -0.90
N PRO A 270 -11.58 -12.51 -2.07
CA PRO A 270 -11.72 -13.85 -2.63
C PRO A 270 -10.93 -14.85 -1.77
N ASN A 271 -10.65 -16.05 -2.28
CA ASN A 271 -9.64 -16.89 -1.65
C ASN A 271 -8.33 -16.13 -1.56
N PHE A 272 -7.67 -16.22 -0.40
CA PHE A 272 -6.44 -15.49 -0.19
C PHE A 272 -5.41 -16.29 0.61
N THR A 273 -4.14 -16.03 0.30
CA THR A 273 -3.00 -16.56 1.03
C THR A 273 -2.24 -15.42 1.68
N LEU A 274 -2.11 -15.44 3.00
CA LEU A 274 -1.31 -14.49 3.75
C LEU A 274 0.05 -15.11 4.12
N ILE A 275 1.12 -14.36 3.86
CA ILE A 275 2.49 -14.77 4.17
C ILE A 275 3.15 -13.64 4.96
N ALA A 276 3.67 -13.92 6.15
CA ALA A 276 4.34 -12.92 6.98
C ALA A 276 5.61 -13.49 7.63
N GLY A 277 6.57 -12.62 7.93
CA GLY A 277 7.79 -13.01 8.63
C GLY A 277 7.56 -13.10 10.14
N ALA A 278 8.09 -14.13 10.80
CA ALA A 278 7.98 -14.29 12.25
C ALA A 278 8.69 -13.16 13.02
N GLN A 279 9.68 -12.51 12.41
CA GLN A 279 10.46 -11.41 12.99
C GLN A 279 10.02 -10.04 12.47
N ASP A 280 8.78 -9.91 11.98
CA ASP A 280 8.25 -8.66 11.47
C ASP A 280 8.27 -7.55 12.54
N GLU A 281 9.05 -6.51 12.25
CA GLU A 281 9.30 -5.36 13.11
C GLU A 281 8.20 -4.31 12.98
N ALA A 282 7.42 -4.33 11.90
CA ALA A 282 6.31 -3.41 11.65
C ALA A 282 5.00 -3.94 12.23
N PHE A 283 4.79 -5.25 12.13
CA PHE A 283 3.53 -5.91 12.40
C PHE A 283 3.69 -7.13 13.31
N HIS A 284 2.63 -7.46 14.03
CA HIS A 284 2.49 -8.67 14.84
C HIS A 284 2.00 -9.80 13.94
N ALA A 285 2.94 -10.53 13.34
CA ALA A 285 2.65 -11.58 12.37
C ALA A 285 1.74 -12.69 12.94
N GLU A 286 1.91 -13.00 14.23
CA GLU A 286 1.13 -14.00 14.97
C GLU A 286 -0.36 -13.65 15.11
N LYS A 287 -0.74 -12.37 14.93
CA LYS A 287 -2.13 -11.91 15.09
C LYS A 287 -2.93 -11.88 13.80
N TYR A 288 -2.31 -12.12 12.65
CA TYR A 288 -3.01 -12.04 11.36
C TYR A 288 -4.18 -13.00 11.27
N GLU A 289 -3.95 -14.27 11.61
CA GLU A 289 -4.99 -15.30 11.53
C GLU A 289 -6.15 -15.00 12.47
N GLU A 290 -5.89 -14.64 13.74
CA GLU A 290 -6.93 -14.27 14.71
C GLU A 290 -7.81 -13.13 14.19
N VAL A 291 -7.20 -12.06 13.67
CA VAL A 291 -7.94 -10.89 13.20
C VAL A 291 -8.73 -11.18 11.92
N MET A 292 -8.11 -11.85 10.94
CA MET A 292 -8.69 -12.02 9.62
C MET A 292 -9.70 -13.17 9.55
N SER A 293 -9.47 -14.27 10.28
CA SER A 293 -10.42 -15.39 10.36
C SER A 293 -11.74 -15.00 11.01
N GLY A 294 -11.74 -13.96 11.87
CA GLY A 294 -12.95 -13.38 12.42
C GLY A 294 -13.83 -12.66 11.38
N ALA A 295 -13.28 -12.31 10.20
CA ALA A 295 -13.98 -11.61 9.13
C ALA A 295 -14.19 -12.45 7.86
N SER A 296 -13.33 -13.45 7.60
CA SER A 296 -13.40 -14.30 6.41
C SER A 296 -12.84 -15.70 6.67
N ASP A 297 -13.54 -16.73 6.17
CA ASP A 297 -13.15 -18.13 6.22
C ASP A 297 -12.33 -18.59 4.98
N LYS A 298 -12.04 -17.66 4.06
CA LYS A 298 -11.39 -17.93 2.77
C LYS A 298 -9.85 -17.84 2.81
N GLY A 299 -9.29 -17.60 3.99
CA GLY A 299 -7.86 -17.32 4.18
C GLY A 299 -7.03 -18.55 4.50
N SER A 300 -5.81 -18.58 3.97
CA SER A 300 -4.72 -19.43 4.46
C SER A 300 -3.58 -18.56 5.00
N TYR A 301 -2.94 -18.99 6.09
CA TYR A 301 -1.98 -18.17 6.84
C TYR A 301 -0.65 -18.91 6.99
N HIS A 302 0.44 -18.24 6.59
CA HIS A 302 1.78 -18.78 6.60
C HIS A 302 2.75 -17.81 7.28
N ILE A 303 3.33 -18.23 8.39
CA ILE A 303 4.37 -17.47 9.09
C ILE A 303 5.71 -18.11 8.78
N SER A 304 6.64 -17.34 8.21
CA SER A 304 7.98 -17.81 7.86
C SER A 304 8.97 -17.48 8.97
N ASP A 305 9.59 -18.51 9.53
CA ASP A 305 10.65 -18.35 10.53
C ASP A 305 11.86 -17.61 9.95
N GLY A 306 12.47 -16.75 10.76
CA GLY A 306 13.70 -16.02 10.40
C GLY A 306 13.54 -14.87 9.42
N GLU A 307 12.33 -14.61 8.92
CA GLU A 307 12.05 -13.52 8.00
C GLU A 307 11.52 -12.28 8.73
N SER A 308 11.97 -11.11 8.30
CA SER A 308 11.57 -9.78 8.75
C SER A 308 10.42 -9.20 7.90
N HIS A 309 10.00 -7.97 8.20
CA HIS A 309 8.97 -7.29 7.41
C HIS A 309 9.35 -7.15 5.93
N LEU A 310 10.62 -6.85 5.64
CA LEU A 310 11.09 -6.60 4.27
C LEU A 310 11.63 -7.87 3.60
N SER A 311 12.32 -8.74 4.34
CA SER A 311 12.94 -9.93 3.75
C SER A 311 11.91 -10.94 3.26
N ILE A 312 10.71 -10.98 3.87
CA ILE A 312 9.62 -11.88 3.49
C ILE A 312 9.24 -11.81 2.00
N VAL A 313 9.45 -10.67 1.35
CA VAL A 313 9.17 -10.48 -0.08
C VAL A 313 10.01 -11.42 -0.95
N ASN A 314 11.26 -11.66 -0.56
CA ASN A 314 12.23 -12.44 -1.32
C ASN A 314 12.61 -13.75 -0.61
N ALA A 315 11.87 -14.13 0.42
CA ALA A 315 12.06 -15.38 1.14
C ALA A 315 11.80 -16.58 0.22
N ALA A 316 12.59 -17.65 0.38
CA ALA A 316 12.42 -18.88 -0.38
C ALA A 316 11.06 -19.56 -0.10
N SER A 317 10.56 -19.43 1.12
CA SER A 317 9.22 -19.87 1.53
C SER A 317 8.12 -19.15 0.76
N THR A 318 8.21 -17.82 0.65
CA THR A 318 7.30 -16.98 -0.13
C THR A 318 7.28 -17.40 -1.60
N GLU A 319 8.46 -17.55 -2.23
CA GLU A 319 8.56 -17.99 -3.62
C GLU A 319 7.90 -19.37 -3.82
N THR A 320 8.19 -20.32 -2.93
CA THR A 320 7.68 -21.69 -3.02
C THR A 320 6.15 -21.73 -2.89
N LEU A 321 5.60 -20.99 -1.92
CA LEU A 321 4.16 -20.90 -1.70
C LEU A 321 3.46 -20.28 -2.90
N ILE A 322 3.93 -19.13 -3.37
CA ILE A 322 3.31 -18.45 -4.53
C ILE A 322 3.38 -19.34 -5.76
N ARG A 323 4.53 -19.97 -6.04
CA ARG A 323 4.66 -20.91 -7.17
C ARG A 323 3.67 -22.09 -7.08
N GLY A 324 3.34 -22.53 -5.87
CA GLY A 324 2.31 -23.55 -5.64
C GLY A 324 0.91 -23.10 -6.03
N LEU A 325 0.57 -21.82 -5.83
CA LEU A 325 -0.72 -21.22 -6.16
C LEU A 325 -0.90 -20.90 -7.66
N LEU A 326 0.21 -20.81 -8.39
CA LEU A 326 0.21 -20.53 -9.84
C LEU A 326 -0.03 -21.77 -10.71
N LYS A 327 0.00 -22.97 -10.12
CA LYS A 327 -0.24 -24.25 -10.81
C LYS A 327 -1.72 -24.63 -10.78
#